data_AF-A0A7J7MSZ2-F1
#
_entry.id   AF-A0A7J7MSZ2-F1
#
_cell.length_a   1.000
_cell.length_b   1.000
_cell.length_c   1.000
_cell.angle_alpha   90.00
_cell.angle_beta   90.00
_cell.angle_gamma   90.00
#
_symmetry.space_group_name_H-M   'P 1'
#
loop_
_entity.id
_entity.type
_entity.pdbx_description
1 polymer ?
#
loop_
_entity_poly.entity_id
_entity_poly.type
_entity_poly.pdbx_seq_one_letter_code
_entity_poly.pdbx_strand_id
1 'polypeptide(L)' 'MQAKFTNKVDDFIQYHKKSTIWLGIKLAARISRPYMGWLVGNGEVINFWRDTWATEIPLREYIKMPQSM' A
#
# COMPACT_ATOMS: atom_id res chain seq x y z
N MET A 1 5.56 -9.21 20.87
CA MET A 1 4.87 -8.59 22.02
C MET A 1 3.67 -7.83 21.47
N GLN A 2 2.42 -8.31 21.66
CA GLN A 2 1.23 -7.57 21.20
C GLN A 2 0.87 -6.51 22.24
N ALA A 3 0.72 -5.25 21.83
CA ALA A 3 0.31 -4.17 22.72
C ALA A 3 -1.11 -4.44 23.26
N LYS A 4 -1.26 -4.49 24.59
CA LYS A 4 -2.57 -4.61 25.26
C LYS A 4 -3.10 -3.22 25.58
N PHE A 5 -4.34 -2.94 25.18
CA PHE A 5 -4.99 -1.65 25.42
C PHE A 5 -5.62 -1.61 26.82
N THR A 6 -5.47 -0.49 27.52
CA THR A 6 -6.12 -0.21 28.81
C THR A 6 -7.38 0.63 28.64
N ASN A 7 -8.31 0.56 29.61
CA ASN A 7 -9.48 1.44 29.69
C ASN A 7 -9.08 2.82 30.30
N LYS A 8 -10.05 3.72 30.51
CA LYS A 8 -9.80 5.05 31.11
C LYS A 8 -9.40 4.99 32.60
N VAL A 9 -9.45 3.82 33.20
CA VAL A 9 -9.18 3.53 34.62
C VAL A 9 -7.94 2.62 34.73
N ASP A 10 -7.13 2.54 33.67
CA ASP A 10 -5.91 1.73 33.56
C ASP A 10 -6.08 0.20 33.69
N ASP A 11 -7.31 -0.33 33.64
CA ASP A 11 -7.52 -1.78 33.60
C ASP A 11 -7.33 -2.34 32.18
N PHE A 12 -6.81 -3.57 32.11
CA PHE A 12 -6.72 -4.29 30.84
C PHE A 12 -8.11 -4.58 30.25
N ILE A 13 -8.29 -4.22 28.99
CA ILE A 13 -9.53 -4.49 28.27
C ILE A 13 -9.65 -6.00 28.03
N GLN A 14 -10.62 -6.62 28.69
CA GLN A 14 -10.89 -8.06 28.57
C GLN A 14 -11.92 -8.41 27.50
N TYR A 15 -12.66 -7.43 26.97
CA TYR A 15 -13.64 -7.66 25.90
C TYR A 15 -13.02 -7.56 24.51
N HIS A 16 -13.51 -8.36 23.57
CA HIS A 16 -13.18 -8.21 22.16
C HIS A 16 -13.78 -6.88 21.64
N LYS A 17 -12.93 -5.91 21.28
CA LYS A 17 -13.35 -4.69 20.58
C LYS A 17 -13.83 -5.05 19.17
N LYS A 18 -15.12 -5.37 19.03
CA LYS A 18 -15.77 -5.55 17.71
C LYS A 18 -15.94 -4.19 17.05
N SER A 19 -14.93 -3.75 16.30
CA SER A 19 -14.97 -2.48 15.57
C SER A 19 -15.82 -2.62 14.30
N THR A 20 -16.99 -1.96 14.26
CA THR A 20 -17.79 -1.80 13.04
C THR A 20 -17.10 -0.91 12.00
N ILE A 21 -16.12 -0.11 12.43
CA ILE A 21 -15.30 0.75 11.56
C ILE A 21 -14.58 -0.10 10.51
N TRP A 22 -14.07 -1.28 10.87
CA TRP A 22 -13.38 -2.16 9.92
C TRP A 22 -14.32 -2.71 8.84
N LEU A 23 -15.59 -2.95 9.17
CA LEU A 23 -16.61 -3.29 8.19
C LEU A 23 -16.88 -2.13 7.24
N GLY A 24 -16.98 -0.90 7.76
CA GLY A 24 -17.13 0.31 6.96
C GLY A 24 -15.94 0.53 6.01
N ILE A 25 -14.71 0.40 6.51
CA ILE A 25 -13.48 0.52 5.70
C ILE A 25 -13.44 -0.53 4.59
N LYS A 26 -13.77 -1.79 4.89
CA LYS A 26 -13.84 -2.86 3.88
C LYS A 26 -14.90 -2.56 2.82
N LEU A 27 -16.06 -2.04 3.21
CA LEU A 27 -17.11 -1.65 2.27
C LEU A 27 -16.65 -0.51 1.37
N ALA A 28 -16.09 0.56 1.95
CA ALA A 28 -15.57 1.70 1.22
C ALA A 28 -14.48 1.27 0.21
N ALA A 29 -13.51 0.47 0.67
CA ALA A 29 -12.45 -0.08 -0.18
C ALA A 29 -13.01 -0.91 -1.34
N ARG A 30 -14.02 -1.75 -1.09
CA ARG A 30 -14.67 -2.55 -2.14
C ARG A 30 -15.35 -1.68 -3.20
N ILE A 31 -16.05 -0.62 -2.78
CA ILE A 31 -16.76 0.30 -3.68
C ILE A 31 -15.78 1.15 -4.49
N SER A 32 -14.68 1.61 -3.86
CA SER A 32 -13.73 2.51 -4.50
C SER A 32 -12.70 1.80 -5.38
N ARG A 33 -12.39 0.53 -5.11
CA ARG A 33 -11.34 -0.23 -5.82
C ARG A 33 -11.44 -0.22 -7.35
N PRO A 34 -12.62 -0.32 -7.99
CA PRO A 34 -12.73 -0.24 -9.46
C PRO A 34 -12.35 1.13 -10.03
N TYR A 35 -12.40 2.18 -9.22
CA TYR A 35 -12.12 3.57 -9.61
C TYR A 35 -10.76 4.06 -9.11
N MET A 36 -10.00 3.18 -8.44
CA MET A 36 -8.67 3.48 -7.94
C MET A 36 -7.62 2.92 -8.90
N GLY A 37 -6.62 3.73 -9.23
CA GLY A 37 -5.45 3.33 -10.00
C GLY A 37 -4.17 3.71 -9.25
N TRP A 38 -3.06 3.09 -9.65
CA TRP A 38 -1.75 3.50 -9.20
C TRP A 38 -1.22 4.56 -10.17
N LEU A 39 -0.88 5.74 -9.65
CA LEU A 39 -0.17 6.76 -10.41
C LEU A 39 1.32 6.58 -10.16
N VAL A 40 2.09 6.33 -11.22
CA VAL A 40 3.55 6.26 -11.15
C VAL A 40 4.11 7.53 -11.79
N GLY A 41 5.01 8.21 -11.08
CA GLY A 41 5.55 9.50 -11.53
C GLY A 41 4.47 10.58 -11.61
N ASN A 42 4.41 11.29 -12.74
CA ASN A 42 3.41 12.33 -13.00
C ASN A 42 2.17 11.82 -13.76
N GLY A 43 2.11 10.52 -14.07
CA GLY A 43 1.00 9.92 -14.81
C GLY A 43 0.97 10.19 -16.31
N GLU A 44 1.91 10.97 -16.85
CA GLU A 44 1.93 11.31 -18.28
C GLU A 44 2.78 10.31 -19.07
N VAL A 45 3.92 9.88 -18.53
CA VAL A 45 4.83 8.94 -19.17
C VAL A 45 5.42 8.02 -18.11
N ILE A 46 5.19 6.71 -18.26
CA ILE A 46 5.82 5.67 -17.44
C ILE A 46 6.68 4.83 -18.37
N ASN A 47 8.00 4.84 -18.17
CA ASN A 47 8.91 3.92 -18.84
C ASN A 47 9.34 2.82 -17.88
N PHE A 48 8.67 1.67 -17.98
CA PHE A 48 8.93 0.50 -17.15
C PHE A 48 10.42 0.10 -17.08
N TRP A 49 11.17 0.30 -18.17
CA TRP A 49 12.57 -0.12 -18.30
C TRP A 49 13.58 0.92 -17.82
N ARG A 50 13.26 2.20 -17.96
CA ARG A 50 14.18 3.32 -17.74
C ARG A 50 13.92 4.06 -16.43
N ASP A 51 12.73 3.93 -15.84
CA ASP A 51 12.37 4.64 -14.64
C ASP A 51 12.63 3.78 -13.39
N THR A 52 13.06 4.43 -12.30
CA THR A 52 13.31 3.82 -10.97
C THR A 52 12.02 3.74 -10.15
N TRP A 53 10.94 3.23 -10.73
CA TRP A 53 9.64 3.23 -10.07
C TRP A 53 9.43 2.03 -9.13
N ALA A 54 10.07 0.89 -9.42
CA ALA A 54 9.95 -0.35 -8.65
C ALA A 54 11.21 -0.68 -7.81
N THR A 55 12.35 -0.06 -8.14
CA THR A 55 13.68 -0.43 -7.64
C THR A 55 14.59 0.78 -7.56
N GLU A 56 15.75 0.64 -6.89
CA GLU A 56 16.74 1.72 -6.72
C GLU A 56 17.42 2.15 -8.03
N ILE A 57 17.55 1.21 -8.98
CA ILE A 57 18.07 1.45 -10.33
C ILE A 57 17.06 0.98 -11.38
N PRO A 58 17.06 1.53 -12.61
CA PRO A 58 16.16 1.11 -13.67
C PRO A 58 16.24 -0.39 -13.98
N LEU A 59 15.12 -1.00 -14.33
CA LEU A 59 15.03 -2.45 -14.55
C LEU A 59 15.97 -2.97 -15.66
N ARG A 60 16.23 -2.13 -16.67
CA ARG A 60 17.21 -2.43 -17.74
C ARG A 60 18.62 -2.68 -17.22
N GLU A 61 18.98 -2.07 -16.09
CA GLU A 61 20.32 -2.16 -15.50
C GLU A 61 20.48 -3.46 -14.72
N TYR A 62 19.41 -3.94 -14.08
CA TYR A 62 19.38 -5.27 -13.45
C TYR A 62 19.55 -6.40 -14.48
N ILE A 63 18.89 -6.28 -15.63
CA ILE A 63 18.87 -7.33 -16.67
C ILE A 63 20.07 -7.22 -17.62
N LYS A 64 20.88 -6.15 -17.50
CA LYS A 64 21.99 -5.84 -18.43
C LYS A 64 21.54 -5.84 -19.89
N MET A 65 20.39 -5.22 -20.18
CA MET A 65 19.90 -5.12 -21.56
C MET A 65 20.91 -4.38 -22.46
N PRO A 66 21.13 -4.83 -23.71
CA PRO A 66 22.00 -4.13 -24.64
C PRO A 66 21.48 -2.71 -24.90
N GLN A 67 22.40 -1.75 -24.91
CA GLN A 67 22.10 -0.31 -24.98
C GLN A 67 21.71 0.18 -26.38
N SER A 68 21.63 -0.71 -27.38
CA SER A 68 21.42 -0.36 -28.79
C SER A 68 20.36 -1.24 -29.45
N MET A 69 19.24 -0.61 -29.80
CA MET A 69 18.46 -0.91 -31.00
C MET A 69 18.09 0.41 -31.66
#